data_AF-A0A496AJI5-F1
#
_entry.id   AF-A0A496AJI5-F1
#
_cell.length_a   1.000
_cell.length_b   1.000
_cell.length_c   1.000
_cell.angle_alpha   90.00
_cell.angle_beta   90.00
_cell.angle_gamma   90.00
#
_symmetry.space_group_name_H-M   'P 1'
#
loop_
_entity.id
_entity.type
_entity.pdbx_description
1 polymer ?
#
loop_
_entity_poly.entity_id
_entity_poly.type
_entity_poly.pdbx_seq_one_letter_code
_entity_poly.pdbx_strand_id
1 'polypeptide(L)'
;MELKRRFYNPKDYPETVITVEITPLAGNGTEFEEFPNDDAALNNFHKKDKKFVTVALVYQCNFDRKAPILKAEDSGWEQFRDALARHGIRVDSICEDTIKLPRQN
;
A
#
# COMPACT_ATOMS: atom_id res chain seq x y z
N MET A 1 -19.17 -6.17 24.42
CA MET A 1 -19.15 -5.79 23.00
C MET A 1 -18.69 -7.01 22.21
N GLU A 2 -19.62 -7.66 21.51
CA GLU A 2 -19.38 -8.96 20.89
C GLU A 2 -18.84 -8.73 19.46
N LEU A 3 -17.59 -9.12 19.21
CA LEU A 3 -16.99 -9.12 17.87
C LEU A 3 -17.65 -10.23 17.05
N LYS A 4 -18.76 -9.89 16.38
CA LYS A 4 -19.33 -10.74 15.33
C LYS A 4 -18.29 -10.84 14.21
N ARG A 5 -17.66 -12.01 14.08
CA ARG A 5 -16.86 -12.34 12.90
C ARG A 5 -17.77 -12.16 11.69
N ARG A 6 -17.52 -11.13 10.88
CA ARG A 6 -18.13 -10.99 9.55
C ARG A 6 -17.65 -12.19 8.73
N PHE A 7 -18.52 -13.16 8.52
CA PHE A 7 -18.35 -14.09 7.41
C PHE A 7 -18.48 -13.25 6.13
N TYR A 8 -17.40 -13.09 5.38
CA TYR A 8 -17.40 -12.35 4.12
C TYR A 8 -18.47 -12.95 3.20
N ASN A 9 -19.39 -12.11 2.71
CA ASN A 9 -20.37 -12.56 1.73
C ASN A 9 -19.63 -12.81 0.41
N PRO A 10 -19.84 -13.93 -0.30
CA PRO A 10 -19.21 -14.16 -1.59
C PRO A 10 -19.44 -13.05 -2.63
N LYS A 11 -20.52 -12.27 -2.47
CA LYS A 11 -20.79 -11.07 -3.28
C LYS A 11 -19.82 -9.91 -3.04
N ASP A 12 -19.11 -9.93 -1.91
CA ASP A 12 -18.12 -8.92 -1.54
C ASP A 12 -16.71 -9.31 -2.00
N TYR A 13 -16.54 -10.49 -2.64
CA TYR A 13 -15.26 -10.85 -3.22
C TYR A 13 -14.96 -10.01 -4.46
N PRO A 14 -13.69 -9.64 -4.67
CA PRO A 14 -13.30 -8.97 -5.91
C PRO A 14 -13.63 -9.87 -7.10
N GLU A 15 -14.29 -9.30 -8.12
CA GLU A 15 -14.62 -10.01 -9.36
C GLU A 15 -13.37 -10.53 -10.09
N THR A 16 -12.22 -9.92 -9.85
CA THR A 16 -10.94 -10.31 -10.43
C THR A 16 -9.81 -10.11 -9.43
N VAL A 17 -8.97 -11.13 -9.28
CA VAL A 17 -7.73 -11.08 -8.50
C VAL A 17 -6.57 -11.30 -9.46
N ILE A 18 -5.62 -10.36 -9.46
CA ILE A 18 -4.38 -10.45 -10.23
C ILE A 18 -3.24 -10.62 -9.24
N THR A 19 -2.42 -11.64 -9.46
CA THR A 19 -1.20 -11.88 -8.68
C THR A 19 -0.01 -11.38 -9.47
N VAL A 20 0.89 -10.69 -8.77
CA VAL A 20 2.20 -10.28 -9.28
C VAL A 20 3.29 -10.87 -8.40
N GLU A 21 4.44 -11.17 -8.99
CA GLU A 21 5.62 -11.62 -8.27
C GLU A 21 6.42 -10.40 -7.81
N ILE A 22 6.95 -10.45 -6.58
CA ILE A 22 7.84 -9.42 -6.02
C ILE A 22 9.06 -10.11 -5.44
N THR A 23 10.24 -9.51 -5.58
CA THR A 23 11.53 -10.17 -5.28
C THR A 23 12.06 -9.76 -3.91
N PRO A 24 12.04 -10.64 -2.89
CA PRO A 24 12.52 -10.27 -1.55
C PRO A 24 14.05 -10.24 -1.49
N LEU A 25 14.63 -9.18 -0.92
CA LEU A 25 16.08 -9.01 -0.83
C LEU A 25 16.73 -9.80 0.32
N ALA A 26 16.09 -9.84 1.48
CA ALA A 26 16.67 -10.41 2.71
C ALA A 26 15.81 -11.54 3.31
N GLY A 27 14.77 -12.00 2.60
CA GLY A 27 13.79 -12.98 3.12
C GLY A 27 13.00 -12.51 4.34
N ASN A 28 13.11 -11.24 4.75
CA ASN A 28 12.48 -10.67 5.94
C ASN A 28 11.03 -10.22 5.72
N GLY A 29 10.52 -10.32 4.49
CA GLY A 29 9.17 -9.90 4.10
C GLY A 29 8.94 -8.39 4.11
N THR A 30 10.01 -7.60 4.13
CA THR A 30 9.95 -6.13 4.22
C THR A 30 10.83 -5.38 3.23
N GLU A 31 11.77 -6.05 2.58
CA GLU A 31 12.70 -5.46 1.61
C GLU A 31 12.55 -6.16 0.27
N PHE A 32 12.35 -5.38 -0.78
CA PHE A 32 12.06 -5.86 -2.13
C PHE A 32 12.92 -5.11 -3.15
N GLU A 33 13.34 -5.79 -4.21
CA GLU A 33 14.14 -5.21 -5.30
C GLU A 33 13.39 -4.10 -6.02
N GLU A 34 12.08 -4.27 -6.22
CA GLU A 34 11.25 -3.34 -7.00
C GLU A 34 10.75 -2.15 -6.18
N PHE A 35 11.06 -2.10 -4.88
CA PHE A 35 10.81 -0.90 -4.08
C PHE A 35 11.93 0.13 -4.34
N PRO A 36 11.62 1.44 -4.48
CA PRO A 36 12.60 2.51 -4.70
C PRO A 36 13.41 2.79 -3.42
N ASN A 37 14.30 1.88 -3.05
CA ASN A 37 15.14 1.98 -1.85
C ASN A 37 16.20 3.08 -1.95
N ASP A 38 16.43 3.62 -3.15
CA ASP A 38 17.34 4.73 -3.45
C ASP A 38 16.70 6.12 -3.31
N ASP A 39 15.36 6.22 -3.29
CA ASP A 39 14.68 7.49 -3.02
C ASP A 39 14.78 7.84 -1.52
N ALA A 40 15.63 8.82 -1.21
CA ALA A 40 15.86 9.27 0.15
C ALA A 40 14.58 9.73 0.89
N ALA A 41 13.56 10.20 0.16
CA ALA A 41 12.28 10.59 0.76
C ALA A 41 11.47 9.37 1.29
N LEU A 42 11.82 8.16 0.86
CA LEU A 42 11.18 6.91 1.26
C LEU A 42 12.02 6.10 2.26
N ASN A 43 13.19 6.61 2.70
CA ASN A 43 14.05 5.93 3.68
C ASN A 43 13.33 5.57 4.99
N ASN A 44 12.44 6.45 5.45
CA ASN A 44 11.67 6.27 6.68
C ASN A 44 10.28 5.65 6.44
N PHE A 45 10.01 5.14 5.24
CA PHE A 45 8.75 4.47 4.94
C PHE A 45 8.62 3.18 5.75
N HIS A 46 7.42 2.90 6.25
CA HIS A 46 7.22 1.76 7.15
C HIS A 46 7.56 0.43 6.44
N LYS A 47 8.46 -0.36 7.04
CA LYS A 47 9.05 -1.56 6.43
C LYS A 47 8.01 -2.58 5.97
N LYS A 48 6.96 -2.82 6.77
CA LYS A 48 5.91 -3.80 6.43
C LYS A 48 4.99 -3.31 5.30
N ASP A 49 4.98 -2.01 5.05
CA ASP A 49 4.08 -1.38 4.10
C ASP A 49 4.68 -1.33 2.70
N LYS A 50 6.01 -1.47 2.60
CA LYS A 50 6.75 -1.52 1.32
C LYS A 50 6.13 -2.50 0.33
N LYS A 51 5.65 -3.65 0.80
CA LYS A 51 4.99 -4.66 -0.04
C LYS A 51 3.82 -4.12 -0.87
N PHE A 52 3.03 -3.18 -0.35
CA PHE A 52 1.88 -2.64 -1.09
C PHE A 52 2.33 -1.73 -2.23
N VAL A 53 3.37 -0.93 -1.98
CA VAL A 53 4.01 -0.08 -3.00
C VAL A 53 4.66 -0.95 -4.07
N THR A 54 5.44 -1.97 -3.66
CA THR A 54 6.09 -2.92 -4.57
C THR A 54 5.09 -3.62 -5.48
N VAL A 55 3.98 -4.14 -4.92
CA VAL A 55 2.91 -4.77 -5.72
C VAL A 55 2.33 -3.82 -6.77
N ALA A 56 2.06 -2.57 -6.39
CA ALA A 56 1.50 -1.57 -7.31
C ALA A 56 2.49 -1.20 -8.42
N LEU A 57 3.78 -1.09 -8.10
CA LEU A 57 4.85 -0.82 -9.08
C LEU A 57 5.02 -1.97 -10.07
N VAL A 58 5.09 -3.20 -9.59
CA VAL A 58 5.21 -4.37 -10.48
C VAL A 58 3.97 -4.53 -11.35
N TYR A 59 2.76 -4.32 -10.79
CA TYR A 59 1.54 -4.30 -11.59
C TYR A 59 1.61 -3.25 -12.71
N GLN A 60 2.07 -2.04 -12.40
CA GLN A 60 2.24 -0.99 -13.40
C GLN A 60 3.25 -1.38 -14.49
N CYS A 61 4.38 -1.98 -14.11
CA CYS A 61 5.38 -2.45 -15.06
C CYS A 61 4.85 -3.57 -15.98
N ASN A 62 4.17 -4.56 -15.40
CA ASN A 62 3.73 -5.76 -16.12
C ASN A 62 2.53 -5.50 -17.04
N PHE A 63 1.65 -4.58 -16.66
CA PHE A 63 0.37 -4.39 -17.34
C PHE A 63 0.18 -3.00 -17.96
N ASP A 64 1.16 -2.10 -17.83
CA ASP A 64 1.08 -0.69 -18.26
C ASP A 64 -0.17 0.03 -17.72
N ARG A 65 -0.56 -0.30 -16.47
CA ARG A 65 -1.75 0.24 -15.81
C ARG A 65 -1.46 0.58 -14.36
N LYS A 66 -1.98 1.72 -13.89
CA LYS A 66 -1.82 2.14 -12.50
C LYS A 66 -2.77 1.39 -11.57
N ALA A 67 -2.26 0.95 -10.42
CA ALA A 67 -3.05 0.41 -9.32
C ALA A 67 -3.04 1.38 -8.13
N PRO A 68 -4.12 2.17 -7.91
CA PRO A 68 -4.23 3.01 -6.72
C PRO A 68 -4.22 2.17 -5.45
N ILE A 69 -3.50 2.63 -4.43
CA ILE A 69 -3.50 2.03 -3.10
C ILE A 69 -4.58 2.72 -2.27
N LEU A 70 -5.59 1.97 -1.84
CA LEU A 70 -6.64 2.47 -0.96
C LEU A 70 -6.25 2.27 0.51
N LYS A 71 -6.35 3.33 1.31
CA LYS A 71 -6.08 3.31 2.75
C LYS A 71 -7.27 3.84 3.54
N ALA A 72 -7.56 3.22 4.68
CA ALA A 72 -8.58 3.71 5.60
C ALA A 72 -8.02 4.82 6.50
N GLU A 73 -7.46 4.47 7.66
CA GLU A 73 -7.13 5.44 8.71
C GLU A 73 -5.61 5.66 8.94
N ASP A 74 -4.74 5.05 8.12
CA ASP A 74 -3.31 5.08 8.39
C ASP A 74 -2.64 6.38 7.95
N SER A 75 -2.68 7.41 8.78
CA SER A 75 -2.07 8.72 8.52
C SER A 75 -0.55 8.70 8.24
N GLY A 76 0.16 7.61 8.53
CA GLY A 76 1.63 7.51 8.39
C GLY A 76 2.13 7.67 6.96
N TRP A 77 1.27 7.40 5.97
CA TRP A 77 1.59 7.51 4.54
C TRP A 77 1.51 8.94 3.99
N GLU A 78 0.85 9.88 4.68
CA GLU A 78 0.56 11.22 4.12
C GLU A 78 1.84 11.99 3.75
N GLN A 79 2.86 11.93 4.62
CA GLN A 79 4.17 12.57 4.36
C GLN A 79 4.93 11.99 3.16
N PHE A 80 4.56 10.80 2.69
CA PHE A 80 5.22 10.11 1.58
C PHE A 80 4.44 10.21 0.27
N ARG A 81 3.25 10.82 0.26
CA ARG A 81 2.38 10.92 -0.92
C ARG A 81 3.10 11.46 -2.14
N ASP A 82 3.81 12.57 -1.99
CA ASP A 82 4.51 13.21 -3.12
C ASP A 82 5.66 12.35 -3.62
N ALA A 83 6.38 11.69 -2.70
CA ALA A 83 7.44 10.76 -3.07
C ALA A 83 6.91 9.56 -3.85
N LEU A 84 5.84 8.94 -3.36
CA LEU A 84 5.16 7.84 -4.04
C LEU A 84 4.59 8.26 -5.41
N ALA A 85 4.04 9.47 -5.52
CA ALA A 85 3.52 10.00 -6.78
C ALA A 85 4.59 10.16 -7.86
N ARG A 86 5.84 10.51 -7.50
CA ARG A 86 6.98 10.54 -8.44
C ARG A 86 7.27 9.17 -9.06
N HIS A 87 6.99 8.10 -8.33
CA HIS A 87 7.10 6.71 -8.81
C HIS A 87 5.80 6.21 -9.48
N GLY A 88 4.84 7.10 -9.75
CA GLY A 88 3.57 6.76 -10.40
C GLY A 88 2.51 6.17 -9.47
N ILE A 89 2.80 6.04 -8.17
CA ILE A 89 1.90 5.46 -7.19
C ILE A 89 0.93 6.51 -6.66
N ARG A 90 -0.36 6.26 -6.88
CA ARG A 90 -1.46 7.03 -6.31
C ARG A 90 -1.95 6.36 -5.04
N VAL A 91 -2.03 7.12 -3.96
CA VAL A 91 -2.62 6.69 -2.69
C VAL A 91 -3.94 7.44 -2.50
N ASP A 92 -5.02 6.73 -2.23
CA ASP A 92 -6.34 7.30 -1.99
C ASP A 92 -6.82 6.95 -0.58
N SER A 93 -7.24 7.97 0.14
CA SER A 93 -7.70 7.87 1.51
C SER A 93 -9.22 7.75 1.52
N ILE A 94 -9.76 6.61 1.95
CA ILE A 94 -11.22 6.38 1.96
C ILE A 94 -11.90 6.87 3.25
N CYS A 95 -11.13 7.12 4.32
CA CYS A 95 -11.62 7.69 5.58
C CYS A 95 -10.95 9.04 5.87
N GLU A 96 -11.13 10.02 4.97
CA GLU A 96 -10.44 11.31 5.05
C GLU A 96 -10.66 12.06 6.37
N ASP A 97 -11.86 11.93 6.96
CA ASP A 97 -12.20 12.60 8.21
C ASP A 97 -11.39 12.07 9.40
N THR A 98 -11.07 10.77 9.42
CA THR A 98 -10.25 10.16 10.48
C THR A 98 -8.78 10.50 10.33
N ILE A 99 -8.27 10.60 9.09
CA ILE A 99 -6.85 10.89 8.82
C ILE A 99 -6.44 12.29 9.27
N LYS A 100 -7.38 13.26 9.27
CA LYS A 100 -7.15 14.64 9.72
C LYS A 100 -6.96 14.75 11.24
N LEU A 101 -7.28 13.70 11.99
CA LEU A 101 -7.10 13.68 13.44
C LEU A 101 -5.67 13.25 13.80
N PRO A 102 -5.03 13.88 14.80
CA PRO A 102 -3.74 13.41 15.28
C PRO A 102 -3.85 11.95 15.74
N ARG A 103 -2.83 11.14 15.44
CA ARG A 103 -2.75 9.74 15.87
C ARG A 103 -2.95 9.70 17.39
N GLN A 104 -4.06 9.12 17.86
CA GLN A 104 -4.29 8.87 19.27
C GLN A 104 -3.31 7.75 19.67
N ASN A 105 -2.40 8.06 20.58
CA ASN A 105 -1.43 7.11 21.14
C ASN A 105 -2.09 6.17 22.14
#